data_AF-A0A1S2FDQ4-F1
#
_entry.id   AF-A0A1S2FDQ4-F1
#
_cell.length_a   1.000
_cell.length_b   1.000
_cell.length_c   1.000
_cell.angle_alpha   90.00
_cell.angle_beta   90.00
_cell.angle_gamma   90.00
#
_symmetry.space_group_name_H-M   'P 1'
#
loop_
_entity.id
_entity.type
_entity.pdbx_description
1 polymer ?
#
loop_
_entity_poly.entity_id
_entity_poly.type
_entity_poly.pdbx_seq_one_letter_code
_entity_poly.pdbx_strand_id
1 'polypeptide(L)'
;MKVDPTGFEGYVKELLEFKRLDDSNDMVIGIAKLIATKGIEALTEPQLFAFTKHGILPHLYLGECGRCAHDIPWSEMLVAVEESGNCAYCQHLIDKDD
;
A
#
# COMPACT_ATOMS: atom_id res chain seq x y z
N MET A 1 -3.93 -2.47 10.86
CA MET A 1 -3.63 -2.72 9.44
C MET A 1 -3.33 -4.20 9.28
N LYS A 2 -4.15 -4.92 8.51
CA LYS A 2 -3.90 -6.34 8.21
C LYS A 2 -3.00 -6.40 6.98
N VAL A 3 -1.86 -7.07 7.09
CA VAL A 3 -0.91 -7.22 5.99
C VAL A 3 -1.18 -8.56 5.31
N ASP A 4 -1.59 -8.52 4.04
CA ASP A 4 -1.49 -9.67 3.14
C ASP A 4 -0.09 -9.65 2.51
N PRO A 5 0.77 -10.67 2.72
CA PRO A 5 2.16 -10.65 2.27
C PRO A 5 2.33 -10.31 0.79
N THR A 6 1.61 -11.00 -0.09
CA THR A 6 1.83 -10.89 -1.54
C THR A 6 1.34 -9.54 -2.06
N GLY A 7 0.13 -9.12 -1.68
CA GLY A 7 -0.40 -7.82 -2.07
C GLY A 7 0.43 -6.67 -1.51
N PHE A 8 0.84 -6.75 -0.24
CA PHE A 8 1.62 -5.69 0.40
C PHE A 8 3.01 -5.53 -0.22
N GLU A 9 3.68 -6.62 -0.58
CA GLU A 9 4.95 -6.55 -1.31
C GLU A 9 4.81 -5.88 -2.66
N GLY A 10 3.74 -6.20 -3.40
CA GLY A 10 3.40 -5.53 -4.65
C GLY A 10 3.25 -4.02 -4.45
N TYR A 11 2.44 -3.64 -3.46
CA TYR A 11 2.21 -2.24 -3.13
C TYR A 11 3.49 -1.48 -2.76
N VAL A 12 4.37 -2.07 -1.95
CA VAL A 12 5.65 -1.46 -1.58
C VAL A 12 6.57 -1.27 -2.80
N LYS A 13 6.55 -2.19 -3.77
CA LYS A 13 7.28 -2.05 -5.03
C LYS A 13 6.74 -0.87 -5.84
N GLU A 14 5.42 -0.73 -5.95
CA GLU A 14 4.80 0.40 -6.63
C GLU A 14 5.17 1.73 -5.97
N LEU A 15 5.09 1.83 -4.64
CA LEU A 15 5.47 3.05 -3.91
C LEU A 15 6.94 3.44 -4.12
N LEU A 16 7.84 2.47 -4.28
CA LEU A 16 9.24 2.72 -4.63
C LEU A 16 9.40 3.19 -6.07
N GLU A 17 8.73 2.53 -7.02
CA GLU A 17 8.79 2.84 -8.44
C GLU A 17 8.29 4.26 -8.71
N PHE A 18 7.15 4.62 -8.11
CA PHE A 18 6.53 5.94 -8.25
C PHE A 18 7.07 6.99 -7.27
N LYS A 19 8.10 6.66 -6.47
CA LYS A 19 8.75 7.55 -5.49
C LYS A 19 7.73 8.23 -4.55
N ARG A 20 6.81 7.44 -4.01
CA ARG A 20 5.75 7.92 -3.10
C ARG A 20 6.15 7.89 -1.63
N LEU A 21 7.17 7.09 -1.28
CA LEU A 21 7.72 7.07 0.08
C LEU A 21 8.50 8.35 0.39
N ASP A 22 8.60 8.68 1.69
CA ASP A 22 9.46 9.76 2.18
C ASP A 22 10.94 9.47 1.88
N ASP A 23 11.47 10.14 0.85
CA ASP A 23 12.84 9.98 0.38
C ASP A 23 13.87 10.67 1.27
N SER A 24 13.43 11.49 2.23
CA SER A 24 14.30 12.06 3.27
C SER A 24 14.62 11.05 4.39
N ASN A 25 13.90 9.92 4.42
CA ASN A 25 14.05 8.89 5.43
C ASN A 25 14.71 7.62 4.84
N ASP A 26 16.04 7.58 4.90
CA ASP A 26 16.85 6.45 4.40
C ASP A 26 16.44 5.09 4.97
N MET A 27 15.94 5.06 6.22
CA MET A 27 15.48 3.82 6.85
C MET A 27 14.22 3.28 6.16
N VAL A 28 13.25 4.16 5.84
CA VAL A 28 12.02 3.79 5.13
C VAL A 28 12.37 3.25 3.74
N ILE A 29 13.22 3.96 3.00
CA ILE A 29 13.67 3.52 1.68
C ILE A 29 14.44 2.19 1.75
N GLY A 30 15.29 2.02 2.76
CA GLY A 30 16.04 0.79 2.99
C GLY A 30 15.13 -0.43 3.24
N ILE A 31 14.13 -0.28 4.12
CA ILE A 31 13.16 -1.35 4.42
C ILE A 31 12.30 -1.64 3.20
N ALA A 32 11.83 -0.61 2.48
CA ALA A 32 11.05 -0.80 1.27
C ALA A 32 11.83 -1.59 0.21
N LYS A 33 13.11 -1.25 -0.01
CA LYS A 33 13.98 -2.00 -0.93
C LYS A 33 14.19 -3.44 -0.46
N LEU A 34 14.28 -3.66 0.85
CA LEU A 34 14.39 -5.01 1.40
C LEU A 34 13.14 -5.85 1.11
N ILE A 35 11.95 -5.30 1.35
CA ILE A 35 10.67 -5.93 1.01
C ILE A 35 10.60 -6.23 -0.49
N ALA A 36 10.94 -5.25 -1.33
CA ALA A 36 10.87 -5.38 -2.79
C ALA A 36 11.80 -6.47 -3.35
N THR A 37 12.93 -6.73 -2.69
CA THR A 37 13.96 -7.66 -3.17
C THR A 37 13.93 -9.03 -2.51
N LYS A 38 13.52 -9.11 -1.24
CA LYS A 38 13.58 -10.33 -0.42
C LYS A 38 12.25 -10.73 0.22
N GLY A 39 11.17 -10.01 -0.06
CA GLY A 39 9.86 -10.26 0.54
C GLY A 39 9.76 -9.74 1.98
N ILE A 40 8.55 -9.78 2.53
CA ILE A 40 8.30 -9.36 3.91
C ILE A 40 8.91 -10.31 4.93
N GLU A 41 9.14 -11.59 4.57
CA GLU A 41 9.75 -12.58 5.46
C GLU A 41 11.19 -12.25 5.84
N ALA A 42 11.84 -11.36 5.09
CA ALA A 42 13.17 -10.86 5.41
C ALA A 42 13.17 -9.85 6.58
N LEU A 43 12.00 -9.40 7.03
CA LEU A 43 11.85 -8.47 8.15
C LEU A 43 11.55 -9.20 9.46
N THR A 44 12.08 -8.63 10.54
CA THR A 44 11.58 -8.94 11.89
C THR A 44 10.21 -8.30 12.11
N GLU A 45 9.40 -8.86 13.01
CA GLU A 45 8.10 -8.28 13.37
C GLU A 45 8.18 -6.80 13.79
N PRO A 46 9.17 -6.35 14.60
CA PRO A 46 9.32 -4.92 14.92
C PRO A 46 9.62 -4.05 13.70
N GLN A 47 10.40 -4.54 12.72
CA GLN A 47 10.69 -3.78 11.50
C GLN A 47 9.44 -3.66 10.64
N LEU A 48 8.68 -4.74 10.45
CA LEU A 48 7.41 -4.70 9.73
C LEU A 48 6.42 -3.77 10.43
N PHE A 49 6.29 -3.85 11.75
CA PHE A 49 5.45 -2.96 12.53
C PHE A 49 5.85 -1.49 12.39
N ALA A 50 7.15 -1.17 12.52
CA ALA A 50 7.64 0.20 12.38
C ALA A 50 7.41 0.73 10.97
N PHE A 51 7.68 -0.07 9.94
CA PHE A 51 7.48 0.32 8.55
C PHE A 51 6.01 0.55 8.21
N THR A 52 5.14 -0.36 8.61
CA THR A 52 3.68 -0.22 8.37
C THR A 52 3.06 0.94 9.12
N LYS A 53 3.58 1.26 10.33
CA LYS A 53 3.05 2.34 11.16
C LYS A 53 3.62 3.72 10.82
N HIS A 54 4.87 3.78 10.38
CA HIS A 54 5.62 5.04 10.23
C HIS A 54 6.21 5.26 8.84
N GLY A 55 6.47 4.19 8.08
CA GLY A 55 6.99 4.28 6.71
C GLY A 55 5.89 4.45 5.66
N ILE A 56 4.71 3.86 5.89
CA ILE A 56 3.52 4.12 5.08
C ILE A 56 2.83 5.36 5.67
N LEU A 57 2.89 6.48 4.95
CA LEU A 57 2.27 7.73 5.36
C LEU A 57 0.73 7.61 5.35
N PRO A 58 -0.01 8.36 6.19
CA PRO A 58 -1.46 8.23 6.28
C PRO A 58 -2.21 8.42 4.96
N HIS A 59 -1.66 9.23 4.04
CA HIS A 59 -2.25 9.45 2.72
C HIS A 59 -1.90 8.36 1.71
N LEU A 60 -1.02 7.41 2.04
CA LEU A 60 -0.66 6.24 1.24
C LEU A 60 -1.40 4.98 1.71
N TYR A 61 -2.53 5.14 2.38
CA TYR A 61 -3.33 4.01 2.84
C TYR A 61 -4.79 4.42 2.94
N LEU A 62 -5.65 3.61 2.34
CA LEU A 62 -7.09 3.71 2.47
C LEU A 62 -7.62 2.41 3.05
N GLY A 63 -8.12 2.47 4.29
CA GLY A 63 -8.53 1.27 5.02
C GLY A 63 -9.72 0.56 4.37
N GLU A 64 -10.71 1.32 3.94
CA GLU A 64 -11.98 0.80 3.41
C GLU A 64 -12.37 1.54 2.14
N CYS A 65 -13.04 0.84 1.22
CA CYS A 65 -13.63 1.44 0.02
C CYS A 65 -14.71 2.44 0.40
N GLY A 66 -14.65 3.65 -0.18
CA GLY A 66 -15.64 4.71 0.09
C GLY A 66 -17.08 4.38 -0.29
N ARG A 67 -17.30 3.34 -1.13
CA ARG A 67 -18.62 2.90 -1.56
C ARG A 67 -19.16 1.68 -0.80
N CYS A 68 -18.39 0.62 -0.66
CA CYS A 68 -18.87 -0.64 -0.07
C CYS A 68 -18.40 -0.88 1.37
N ALA A 69 -17.53 -0.02 1.92
CA ALA A 69 -16.95 -0.13 3.26
C ALA A 69 -16.20 -1.45 3.54
N HIS A 70 -15.81 -2.19 2.48
CA HIS A 70 -14.91 -3.34 2.61
C HIS A 70 -13.45 -2.89 2.55
N ASP A 71 -12.58 -3.65 3.20
CA ASP A 71 -11.12 -3.49 3.12
C ASP A 71 -10.66 -3.44 1.65
N ILE A 72 -9.81 -2.47 1.33
CA ILE A 72 -9.20 -2.38 0.00
C ILE A 72 -8.02 -3.36 -0.08
N PRO A 73 -7.99 -4.27 -1.07
CA PRO A 73 -6.84 -5.14 -1.27
C PRO A 73 -5.56 -4.32 -1.50
N TRP A 74 -4.44 -4.77 -0.94
CA TRP A 74 -3.15 -4.11 -1.15
C TRP A 74 -2.77 -3.95 -2.62
N SER A 75 -3.14 -4.92 -3.46
CA SER A 75 -2.93 -4.88 -4.92
C SER A 75 -3.72 -3.79 -5.63
N GLU A 76 -4.70 -3.16 -4.98
CA GLU A 76 -5.52 -2.07 -5.51
C GLU A 76 -5.22 -0.74 -4.80
N MET A 77 -4.39 -0.77 -3.76
CA MET A 77 -4.22 0.34 -2.80
C MET A 77 -3.69 1.62 -3.47
N LEU A 78 -2.73 1.51 -4.39
CA LEU A 78 -2.19 2.69 -5.06
C LEU A 78 -3.26 3.44 -5.85
N VAL A 79 -4.01 2.72 -6.70
CA VAL A 79 -5.10 3.28 -7.50
C VAL A 79 -6.23 3.81 -6.61
N ALA A 80 -6.53 3.10 -5.52
CA ALA A 80 -7.50 3.55 -4.54
C ALA A 80 -7.09 4.87 -3.88
N VAL A 81 -5.82 5.01 -3.52
CA VAL A 81 -5.27 6.20 -2.87
C VAL A 81 -5.17 7.39 -3.85
N GLU A 82 -4.66 7.17 -5.06
CA GLU A 82 -4.30 8.25 -5.97
C GLU A 82 -5.46 8.72 -6.84
N GLU A 83 -6.41 7.84 -7.16
CA GLU A 83 -7.38 8.10 -8.24
C GLU A 83 -8.83 7.94 -7.80
N SER A 84 -9.17 6.81 -7.17
CA SER A 84 -10.57 6.37 -7.11
C SER A 84 -11.25 6.49 -5.75
N GLY A 85 -10.50 6.40 -4.64
CA GLY A 85 -11.07 6.27 -3.30
C GLY A 85 -11.89 4.98 -3.09
N ASN A 86 -11.83 4.03 -4.03
CA ASN A 86 -12.69 2.86 -4.08
C ASN A 86 -11.89 1.59 -4.40
N CYS A 87 -12.44 0.42 -4.06
CA CYS A 87 -11.94 -0.83 -4.62
C CYS A 87 -12.25 -0.90 -6.12
N ALA A 88 -11.45 -1.67 -6.85
CA ALA A 88 -11.53 -1.78 -8.30
C ALA A 88 -12.92 -2.20 -8.79
N TYR A 89 -13.59 -3.10 -8.07
CA TYR A 89 -14.98 -3.49 -8.37
C TYR A 89 -15.95 -2.32 -8.30
N CYS A 90 -15.91 -1.56 -7.20
CA CYS A 90 -16.80 -0.42 -7.01
C CYS A 90 -16.51 0.72 -7.98
N GLN A 91 -15.23 0.95 -8.30
CA GLN A 91 -14.84 1.94 -9.29
C GLN A 91 -15.31 1.55 -10.70
N HIS A 92 -15.11 0.29 -11.10
CA HIS A 92 -15.57 -0.19 -12.41
C HIS A 92 -17.08 -0.03 -12.62
N LEU A 93 -17.88 -0.19 -11.57
CA LEU A 93 -19.31 0.05 -11.63
C LEU A 93 -19.65 1.54 -11.78
N ILE A 94 -18.90 2.44 -11.15
CA ILE A 94 -19.09 3.89 -11.31
C ILE A 94 -18.76 4.30 -12.74
N ASP A 95 -17.61 3.86 -13.26
CA ASP A 95 -17.14 4.20 -14.61
C ASP A 95 -18.09 3.71 -15.74
N LYS A 96 -18.95 2.72 -15.46
CA LYS A 96 -19.94 2.22 -16.40
C LYS A 96 -21.27 2.95 -16.36
N ASP A 97 -21.55 3.61 -15.23
CA ASP A 97 -22.79 4.36 -15.01
C ASP A 97 -22.63 5.84 -15.44
N ASP A 98 -21.40 6.29 -15.72
CA ASP A 98 -21.03 7.60 -16.30
C ASP A 98 -21.02 7.59 -17.86
#